data_AF-A0A960JKB8-F1
#
_entry.id   AF-A0A960JKB8-F1
#
_cell.length_a   1.000
_cell.length_b   1.000
_cell.length_c   1.000
_cell.angle_alpha   90.00
_cell.angle_beta   90.00
_cell.angle_gamma   90.00
#
_symmetry.space_group_name_H-M   'P 1'
#
loop_
_entity.id
_entity.type
_entity.pdbx_description
1 polymer ?
#
loop_
_entity_poly.entity_id
_entity_poly.type
_entity_poly.pdbx_seq_one_letter_code
_entity_poly.pdbx_strand_id
1 'polypeptide(L)'
;MKRHHLASVLLGSALLASCSTGLGETATGPTAIAPTDPPTSVTVGDPLGGTEGPGDPGGESTGGPDTTTTVGGSGGVIEAGGGEGAEAANAAVPAGVDLSFATEQLALDDDGGYGVLAVAPVGWEHSSFLGVTLEPPADADVGFFTSLELSTGCDGLCAPTDWEERLNGPDGYLTMRTDNADVVEQRDVDGSEGTELITEDSFGTRVLVLRWDDSADHYFKCEATLDEDDVALVQAFSAACRASTPDWIRVG
;
A
#
# COMPACT_ATOMS: atom_id res chain seq x y z
N MET A 1 -66.22 -5.97 -8.49
CA MET A 1 -67.00 -6.91 -9.33
C MET A 1 -66.30 -7.05 -10.68
N LYS A 2 -66.08 -8.30 -11.13
CA LYS A 2 -65.75 -8.78 -12.51
C LYS A 2 -64.51 -8.19 -13.22
N ARG A 3 -63.39 -8.91 -13.37
CA ARG A 3 -63.02 -10.12 -14.16
C ARG A 3 -62.66 -9.84 -15.63
N HIS A 4 -61.68 -10.65 -16.09
CA HIS A 4 -61.17 -10.92 -17.45
C HIS A 4 -59.90 -10.13 -17.83
N HIS A 5 -58.83 -10.69 -18.40
CA HIS A 5 -58.42 -12.05 -18.82
C HIS A 5 -56.89 -11.99 -19.05
N LEU A 6 -56.08 -12.88 -18.45
CA LEU A 6 -55.29 -13.93 -19.13
C LEU A 6 -54.59 -13.55 -20.45
N ALA A 7 -53.25 -13.56 -20.44
CA ALA A 7 -52.44 -14.06 -21.56
C ALA A 7 -51.11 -14.62 -21.04
N SER A 8 -50.98 -15.94 -21.15
CA SER A 8 -49.76 -16.71 -20.96
C SER A 8 -48.78 -16.46 -22.09
N VAL A 9 -47.47 -16.41 -21.79
CA VAL A 9 -46.42 -16.82 -22.73
C VAL A 9 -45.52 -17.81 -22.02
N LEU A 10 -45.57 -19.05 -22.49
CA LEU A 10 -44.66 -20.14 -22.22
C LEU A 10 -43.81 -20.37 -23.49
N LEU A 11 -42.71 -21.09 -23.29
CA LEU A 11 -41.82 -21.76 -24.23
C LEU A 11 -40.56 -21.03 -24.68
N GLY A 12 -39.44 -21.63 -24.30
CA GLY A 12 -38.10 -21.41 -24.84
C GLY A 12 -37.11 -22.42 -24.24
N SER A 13 -37.30 -23.70 -24.53
CA SER A 13 -36.45 -24.80 -24.08
C SER A 13 -35.02 -24.74 -24.63
N ALA A 14 -34.07 -25.07 -23.75
CA ALA A 14 -32.86 -25.88 -23.92
C ALA A 14 -32.15 -25.96 -25.29
N LEU A 15 -30.85 -25.62 -25.27
CA LEU A 15 -29.83 -26.33 -26.04
C LEU A 15 -28.63 -26.65 -25.13
N LEU A 16 -28.43 -27.95 -24.92
CA LEU A 16 -27.25 -28.58 -24.34
C LEU A 16 -26.23 -28.90 -25.45
N ALA A 17 -24.98 -29.01 -25.01
CA ALA A 17 -23.86 -29.76 -25.59
C ALA A 17 -23.00 -29.09 -26.67
N SER A 18 -21.73 -28.88 -26.33
CA SER A 18 -20.63 -29.57 -27.01
C SER A 18 -19.40 -29.63 -26.12
N CYS A 19 -19.11 -30.82 -25.58
CA CYS A 19 -17.76 -31.20 -25.15
C CYS A 19 -16.91 -31.38 -26.42
N SER A 20 -15.74 -30.74 -26.47
CA SER A 20 -14.67 -31.12 -27.40
C SER A 20 -13.42 -31.39 -26.59
N THR A 21 -13.13 -32.68 -26.46
CA THR A 21 -11.90 -33.24 -25.93
C THR A 21 -10.80 -33.05 -26.99
N GLY A 22 -9.87 -32.14 -26.74
CA GLY A 22 -8.65 -31.99 -27.53
C GLY A 22 -7.45 -32.55 -26.77
N LEU A 23 -7.13 -33.83 -27.01
CA LEU A 23 -5.87 -34.44 -26.63
C LEU A 23 -4.78 -33.94 -27.58
N GLY A 24 -3.74 -33.31 -27.03
CA GLY A 24 -2.59 -32.82 -27.76
C GLY A 24 -1.34 -32.86 -26.89
N GLU A 25 -0.89 -34.08 -26.57
CA GLU A 25 0.46 -34.34 -26.08
C GLU A 25 1.48 -33.99 -27.19
N THR A 26 2.36 -33.02 -26.92
CA THR A 26 3.74 -33.09 -27.42
C THR A 26 4.67 -32.58 -26.33
N ALA A 27 5.37 -33.53 -25.72
CA ALA A 27 6.45 -33.29 -24.77
C ALA A 27 7.63 -32.62 -25.47
N THR A 28 8.05 -31.46 -24.97
CA THR A 28 9.40 -30.92 -25.21
C THR A 28 10.02 -30.72 -23.84
N GLY A 29 10.98 -31.57 -23.50
CA GLY A 29 11.59 -31.61 -22.17
C GLY A 29 12.36 -30.34 -21.83
N PRO A 30 12.48 -29.98 -20.53
CA PRO A 30 13.32 -28.88 -20.11
C PRO A 30 14.80 -29.28 -20.19
N THR A 31 15.53 -28.49 -20.98
CA THR A 31 16.99 -28.38 -20.99
C THR A 31 17.52 -28.20 -19.57
N ALA A 32 18.44 -29.08 -19.16
CA ALA A 32 19.20 -28.92 -17.93
C ALA A 32 20.06 -27.65 -18.00
N ILE A 33 19.75 -26.68 -17.15
CA ILE A 33 20.61 -25.53 -16.87
C ILE A 33 21.52 -25.92 -15.71
N ALA A 34 22.83 -25.89 -15.95
CA ALA A 34 23.86 -26.18 -14.96
C ALA A 34 23.86 -25.14 -13.83
N PRO A 35 24.24 -25.53 -12.59
CA PRO A 35 24.33 -24.60 -11.48
C PRO A 35 25.47 -23.60 -11.69
N THR A 36 25.13 -22.31 -11.66
CA THR A 36 26.06 -21.19 -11.60
C THR A 36 26.62 -21.08 -10.18
N ASP A 37 27.96 -21.07 -10.07
CA ASP A 37 28.70 -20.85 -8.83
C ASP A 37 28.33 -19.52 -8.15
N PRO A 38 28.34 -19.45 -6.80
CA PRO A 38 28.15 -18.19 -6.07
C PRO A 38 29.40 -17.30 -6.20
N PRO A 39 29.25 -15.96 -6.29
CA PRO A 39 30.39 -15.06 -6.29
C PRO A 39 31.07 -15.00 -4.92
N THR A 40 32.38 -14.85 -5.04
CA THR A 40 33.44 -14.92 -4.04
C THR A 40 33.30 -13.86 -2.95
N SER A 41 33.63 -14.27 -1.72
CA SER A 41 33.77 -13.44 -0.52
C SER A 41 34.70 -12.25 -0.72
N VAL A 42 34.21 -11.07 -0.35
CA VAL A 42 35.02 -9.85 -0.21
C VAL A 42 35.79 -9.91 1.10
N THR A 43 37.11 -9.78 0.99
CA THR A 43 38.05 -9.68 2.11
C THR A 43 38.01 -8.26 2.66
N VAL A 44 37.55 -8.07 3.90
CA VAL A 44 37.77 -6.82 4.65
C VAL A 44 39.12 -6.94 5.34
N GLY A 45 40.06 -6.10 4.91
CA GLY A 45 41.37 -5.98 5.54
C GLY A 45 41.31 -5.14 6.81
N ASP A 46 41.91 -5.67 7.88
CA ASP A 46 42.40 -4.91 9.02
C ASP A 46 43.37 -3.81 8.58
N PRO A 47 43.32 -2.65 9.26
CA PRO A 47 44.58 -2.12 9.78
C PRO A 47 44.52 -1.81 11.28
N LEU A 48 45.31 -2.59 12.01
CA LEU A 48 46.20 -2.22 13.11
C LEU A 48 46.15 -0.75 13.61
N GLY A 49 45.81 -0.60 14.90
CA GLY A 49 46.75 -0.08 15.90
C GLY A 49 46.76 1.43 16.17
N GLY A 50 46.45 1.80 17.41
CA GLY A 50 46.75 3.13 17.97
C GLY A 50 46.25 3.30 19.39
N THR A 51 47.19 3.28 20.34
CA THR A 51 46.99 3.28 21.80
C THR A 51 46.60 4.63 22.40
N GLU A 52 45.93 4.51 23.55
CA GLU A 52 45.61 5.47 24.62
C GLU A 52 46.56 6.66 24.84
N GLY A 53 45.96 7.80 25.23
CA GLY A 53 46.63 8.88 25.95
C GLY A 53 45.61 9.82 26.64
N PRO A 54 45.71 10.08 27.97
CA PRO A 54 44.91 11.08 28.68
C PRO A 54 45.71 12.34 29.07
N GLY A 55 45.03 13.49 29.12
CA GLY A 55 45.54 14.82 29.57
C GLY A 55 45.46 15.85 28.44
N ASP A 56 45.03 17.11 28.58
CA ASP A 56 44.85 18.06 29.69
C ASP A 56 43.96 19.24 29.15
N PRO A 57 43.35 20.11 29.97
CA PRO A 57 42.37 21.10 29.52
C PRO A 57 42.96 22.50 29.21
N GLY A 58 42.34 23.22 28.28
CA GLY A 58 42.47 24.69 28.18
C GLY A 58 42.66 25.24 26.76
N GLY A 59 41.73 26.09 26.33
CA GLY A 59 41.86 26.86 25.09
C GLY A 59 40.59 27.62 24.70
N GLU A 60 40.41 28.81 25.24
CA GLU A 60 39.48 29.85 24.73
C GLU A 60 39.88 30.28 23.31
N SER A 61 38.93 30.31 22.35
CA SER A 61 38.94 31.30 21.27
C SER A 61 37.57 31.41 20.56
N THR A 62 36.86 32.50 20.88
CA THR A 62 36.20 33.48 19.98
C THR A 62 35.53 33.04 18.66
N GLY A 63 34.20 33.26 18.56
CA GLY A 63 33.60 34.07 17.48
C GLY A 63 32.65 33.44 16.45
N GLY A 64 31.37 33.22 16.81
CA GLY A 64 30.10 33.33 16.03
C GLY A 64 29.90 32.58 14.69
N PRO A 65 28.71 32.65 14.04
CA PRO A 65 27.33 32.74 14.53
C PRO A 65 26.51 31.44 14.25
N ASP A 66 25.30 31.36 14.82
CA ASP A 66 24.16 30.48 14.50
C ASP A 66 24.46 29.14 13.80
N THR A 67 24.68 28.09 14.61
CA THR A 67 24.49 26.72 14.14
C THR A 67 23.00 26.39 14.22
N THR A 68 22.30 26.61 13.11
CA THR A 68 21.08 25.86 12.84
C THR A 68 21.46 24.38 12.87
N THR A 69 21.04 23.68 13.93
CA THR A 69 21.05 22.22 13.96
C THR A 69 19.99 21.77 12.95
N THR A 70 20.38 21.63 11.69
CA THR A 70 19.68 20.75 10.76
C THR A 70 19.88 19.33 11.31
N VAL A 71 18.89 18.83 12.05
CA VAL A 71 18.78 17.40 12.29
C VAL A 71 18.50 16.79 10.93
N GLY A 72 19.57 16.34 10.27
CA GLY A 72 19.50 15.52 9.07
C GLY A 72 18.89 14.18 9.46
N GLY A 73 17.56 14.12 9.44
CA GLY A 73 16.82 12.87 9.32
C GLY A 73 17.23 12.27 7.99
N SER A 74 18.18 11.34 8.04
CA SER A 74 18.59 10.52 6.90
C SER A 74 17.51 9.46 6.71
N GLY A 75 16.30 9.89 6.31
CA GLY A 75 15.33 9.01 5.70
C GLY A 75 15.86 8.71 4.31
N GLY A 76 16.51 7.56 4.16
CA GLY A 76 17.06 7.13 2.89
C GLY A 76 15.92 6.98 1.89
N VAL A 77 15.76 7.97 1.01
CA VAL A 77 14.97 7.83 -0.21
C VAL A 77 15.72 6.80 -1.06
N ILE A 78 15.18 5.58 -1.13
CA ILE A 78 15.61 4.60 -2.11
C ILE A 78 14.93 4.99 -3.42
N GLU A 79 15.74 5.32 -4.43
CA GLU A 79 15.30 5.70 -5.77
C GLU A 79 14.19 4.77 -6.30
N ALA A 80 13.09 5.40 -6.70
CA ALA A 80 11.96 4.82 -7.41
C ALA A 80 12.39 3.94 -8.59
N GLY A 81 12.43 2.62 -8.36
CA GLY A 81 12.42 1.66 -9.46
C GLY A 81 11.03 1.68 -10.08
N GLY A 82 10.94 1.87 -11.40
CA GLY A 82 9.72 1.57 -12.16
C GLY A 82 9.43 0.07 -12.03
N GLY A 83 8.75 -0.29 -10.95
CA GLY A 83 8.48 -1.66 -10.53
C GLY A 83 7.09 -2.08 -10.99
N GLU A 84 6.98 -3.36 -11.32
CA GLU A 84 5.83 -4.12 -11.85
C GLU A 84 4.53 -4.05 -11.01
N GLY A 85 4.46 -3.15 -10.01
CA GLY A 85 3.27 -2.85 -9.22
C GLY A 85 2.62 -1.48 -9.51
N ALA A 86 3.36 -0.50 -10.04
CA ALA A 86 2.85 0.87 -10.20
C ALA A 86 2.07 1.11 -11.50
N GLU A 87 2.07 0.16 -12.45
CA GLU A 87 1.49 0.33 -13.78
C GLU A 87 -0.01 0.56 -13.74
N ALA A 88 -0.73 -0.18 -12.88
CA ALA A 88 -2.17 -0.04 -12.77
C ALA A 88 -2.57 1.34 -12.21
N ALA A 89 -1.81 1.86 -11.24
CA ALA A 89 -2.00 3.20 -10.70
C ALA A 89 -1.73 4.26 -11.76
N ASN A 90 -0.58 4.19 -12.43
CA ASN A 90 -0.19 5.12 -13.49
C ASN A 90 -1.15 5.09 -14.70
N ALA A 91 -1.67 3.91 -15.07
CA ALA A 91 -2.63 3.77 -16.16
C ALA A 91 -4.01 4.37 -15.83
N ALA A 92 -4.34 4.50 -14.53
CA ALA A 92 -5.58 5.09 -14.05
C ALA A 92 -5.49 6.60 -13.80
N VAL A 93 -4.30 7.22 -13.93
CA VAL A 93 -4.15 8.68 -13.83
C VAL A 93 -4.87 9.36 -15.01
N PRO A 94 -5.79 10.30 -14.75
CA PRO A 94 -6.44 11.07 -15.80
C PRO A 94 -5.43 11.84 -16.66
N ALA A 95 -5.69 11.90 -17.97
CA ALA A 95 -4.83 12.63 -18.88
C ALA A 95 -4.76 14.12 -18.51
N GLY A 96 -3.54 14.66 -18.42
CA GLY A 96 -3.29 16.06 -18.12
C GLY A 96 -3.01 16.36 -16.64
N VAL A 97 -3.13 15.37 -15.75
CA VAL A 97 -2.67 15.47 -14.35
C VAL A 97 -1.18 15.13 -14.28
N ASP A 98 -0.39 15.98 -13.63
CA ASP A 98 1.03 15.72 -13.36
C ASP A 98 1.18 14.89 -12.07
N LEU A 99 0.84 13.60 -12.18
CA LEU A 99 0.94 12.64 -11.10
C LEU A 99 1.51 11.34 -11.66
N SER A 100 2.48 10.77 -10.95
CA SER A 100 3.01 9.44 -11.25
C SER A 100 3.25 8.69 -9.96
N PHE A 101 3.15 7.37 -10.04
CA PHE A 101 3.37 6.45 -8.93
C PHE A 101 4.63 5.64 -9.20
N ALA A 102 5.37 5.33 -8.14
CA ALA A 102 6.49 4.41 -8.18
C ALA A 102 6.41 3.42 -7.02
N THR A 103 7.13 2.33 -7.16
CA THR A 103 7.29 1.37 -6.08
C THR A 103 8.47 1.79 -5.21
N GLU A 104 8.25 1.83 -3.89
CA GLU A 104 9.28 2.10 -2.90
C GLU A 104 9.10 1.21 -1.67
N GLN A 105 10.18 1.02 -0.90
CA GLN A 105 10.15 0.23 0.32
C GLN A 105 10.13 1.15 1.53
N LEU A 106 9.11 0.98 2.38
CA LEU A 106 8.87 1.83 3.55
C LEU A 106 8.79 0.99 4.82
N ALA A 107 9.29 1.53 5.92
CA ALA A 107 9.02 1.01 7.26
C ALA A 107 7.81 1.77 7.83
N LEU A 108 6.81 1.05 8.35
CA LEU A 108 5.60 1.64 8.93
C LEU A 108 5.71 1.88 10.44
N ASP A 109 6.79 1.43 11.06
CA ASP A 109 7.13 1.61 12.46
C ASP A 109 8.61 2.00 12.64
N ASP A 110 8.91 2.61 13.78
CA ASP A 110 10.26 3.12 14.11
C ASP A 110 11.31 1.99 14.21
N ASP A 111 10.87 0.80 14.60
CA ASP A 111 11.74 -0.37 14.78
C ASP A 111 11.92 -1.18 13.47
N GLY A 112 11.19 -0.82 12.40
CA GLY A 112 11.21 -1.51 11.11
C GLY A 112 10.67 -2.95 11.16
N GLY A 113 9.82 -3.26 12.14
CA GLY A 113 9.15 -4.55 12.27
C GLY A 113 8.07 -4.77 11.20
N TYR A 114 7.56 -3.69 10.60
CA TYR A 114 6.52 -3.73 9.58
C TYR A 114 6.95 -3.03 8.28
N GLY A 115 7.51 -3.79 7.34
CA GLY A 115 7.98 -3.31 6.04
C GLY A 115 6.97 -3.47 4.90
N VAL A 116 6.71 -2.41 4.13
CA VAL A 116 5.80 -2.43 2.98
C VAL A 116 6.56 -2.13 1.70
N LEU A 117 6.26 -2.88 0.65
CA LEU A 117 6.55 -2.47 -0.72
C LEU A 117 5.36 -1.63 -1.21
N ALA A 118 5.45 -0.31 -1.03
CA ALA A 118 4.39 0.63 -1.31
C ALA A 118 4.40 1.07 -2.78
N VAL A 119 3.22 1.34 -3.34
CA VAL A 119 3.06 2.10 -4.57
C VAL A 119 2.62 3.50 -4.18
N ALA A 120 3.53 4.45 -4.29
CA ALA A 120 3.40 5.79 -3.75
C ALA A 120 3.56 6.87 -4.84
N PRO A 121 2.89 8.02 -4.70
CA PRO A 121 3.12 9.18 -5.56
C PRO A 121 4.57 9.65 -5.52
N VAL A 122 5.16 9.87 -6.70
CA VAL A 122 6.54 10.35 -6.81
C VAL A 122 6.64 11.81 -6.39
N GLY A 123 7.63 12.12 -5.53
CA GLY A 123 7.94 13.49 -5.13
C GLY A 123 7.06 14.06 -4.03
N TRP A 124 6.19 13.24 -3.43
CA TRP A 124 5.41 13.63 -2.26
C TRP A 124 6.28 13.61 -0.99
N GLU A 125 5.98 14.49 -0.05
CA GLU A 125 6.71 14.60 1.21
C GLU A 125 6.24 13.53 2.19
N HIS A 126 7.20 12.91 2.90
CA HIS A 126 6.91 11.88 3.90
C HIS A 126 6.84 12.51 5.29
N SER A 127 5.76 12.28 6.01
CA SER A 127 5.66 12.53 7.45
C SER A 127 5.39 11.23 8.20
N SER A 128 6.09 11.05 9.34
CA SER A 128 6.21 9.74 10.01
C SER A 128 5.69 9.72 11.46
N PHE A 129 4.74 10.58 11.81
CA PHE A 129 4.31 10.72 13.22
C PHE A 129 3.41 9.57 13.72
N LEU A 130 2.63 8.91 12.84
CA LEU A 130 1.73 7.78 13.15
C LEU A 130 1.61 6.84 11.92
N GLY A 131 2.70 6.21 11.51
CA GLY A 131 2.82 5.54 10.20
C GLY A 131 3.43 6.47 9.15
N VAL A 132 3.32 6.13 7.87
CA VAL A 132 3.83 6.97 6.77
C VAL A 132 2.67 7.70 6.11
N THR A 133 2.64 9.02 6.24
CA THR A 133 1.74 9.87 5.45
C THR A 133 2.54 10.54 4.35
N LEU A 134 2.03 10.47 3.13
CA LEU A 134 2.57 11.09 1.94
C LEU A 134 1.68 12.27 1.58
N GLU A 135 2.26 13.45 1.49
CA GLU A 135 1.56 14.70 1.20
C GLU A 135 2.10 15.32 -0.11
N PRO A 136 1.24 15.86 -0.97
CA PRO A 136 1.67 16.49 -2.21
C PRO A 136 2.56 17.70 -1.93
N PRO A 137 3.56 17.97 -2.79
CA PRO A 137 4.32 19.21 -2.69
C PRO A 137 3.39 20.41 -2.87
N ALA A 138 3.76 21.56 -2.29
CA ALA A 138 2.88 22.73 -2.24
C ALA A 138 2.47 23.31 -3.61
N ASP A 139 3.16 22.94 -4.68
CA ASP A 139 2.89 23.34 -6.06
C ASP A 139 2.27 22.23 -6.93
N ALA A 140 1.90 21.09 -6.35
CA ALA A 140 1.20 20.02 -7.05
C ALA A 140 -0.19 20.45 -7.53
N ASP A 141 -0.64 19.88 -8.65
CA ASP A 141 -1.99 20.07 -9.20
C ASP A 141 -3.00 19.10 -8.57
N VAL A 142 -3.00 19.04 -7.24
CA VAL A 142 -3.96 18.31 -6.41
C VAL A 142 -4.33 19.17 -5.20
N GLY A 143 -5.49 18.92 -4.61
CA GLY A 143 -6.01 19.62 -3.45
C GLY A 143 -5.12 19.50 -2.21
N PHE A 144 -5.17 20.53 -1.36
CA PHE A 144 -4.34 20.62 -0.15
C PHE A 144 -4.62 19.49 0.86
N PHE A 145 -5.84 18.94 0.87
CA PHE A 145 -6.21 17.83 1.75
C PHE A 145 -5.90 16.44 1.16
N THR A 146 -5.40 16.40 -0.08
CA THR A 146 -5.06 15.15 -0.75
C THR A 146 -3.82 14.54 -0.08
N SER A 147 -3.90 13.27 0.33
CA SER A 147 -2.83 12.57 1.03
C SER A 147 -2.96 11.05 0.86
N LEU A 148 -1.85 10.33 1.07
CA LEU A 148 -1.81 8.87 1.10
C LEU A 148 -1.16 8.40 2.41
N GLU A 149 -1.93 7.75 3.28
CA GLU A 149 -1.47 7.18 4.54
C GLU A 149 -1.28 5.67 4.42
N LEU A 150 -0.12 5.19 4.85
CA LEU A 150 0.24 3.79 4.98
C LEU A 150 0.55 3.52 6.45
N SER A 151 -0.16 2.59 7.07
CA SER A 151 0.03 2.27 8.48
C SER A 151 -0.32 0.82 8.82
N THR A 152 0.02 0.41 10.04
CA THR A 152 -0.43 -0.86 10.62
C THR A 152 -1.43 -0.58 11.73
N GLY A 153 -2.34 -1.51 11.97
CA GLY A 153 -3.27 -1.42 13.09
C GLY A 153 -3.54 -2.78 13.71
N CYS A 154 -3.89 -2.80 14.99
CA CYS A 154 -4.29 -4.03 15.68
C CYS A 154 -5.67 -3.95 16.35
N ASP A 155 -6.39 -2.84 16.12
CA ASP A 155 -7.74 -2.60 16.67
C ASP A 155 -7.82 -2.82 18.20
N GLY A 156 -6.74 -2.52 18.93
CA GLY A 156 -6.64 -2.70 20.38
C GLY A 156 -6.16 -4.08 20.87
N LEU A 157 -5.97 -5.07 20.00
CA LEU A 157 -5.37 -6.36 20.33
C LEU A 157 -4.28 -6.72 19.31
N CYS A 158 -3.02 -6.57 19.71
CA CYS A 158 -1.87 -6.89 18.88
C CYS A 158 -1.46 -8.36 19.07
N ALA A 159 -2.29 -9.27 18.56
CA ALA A 159 -2.07 -10.70 18.56
C ALA A 159 -2.85 -11.37 17.40
N PRO A 160 -2.41 -12.53 16.90
CA PRO A 160 -3.15 -13.31 15.91
C PRO A 160 -4.61 -13.55 16.36
N THR A 161 -5.56 -13.29 15.47
CA THR A 161 -7.00 -13.30 15.76
C THR A 161 -7.79 -13.55 14.46
N ASP A 162 -9.08 -13.83 14.56
CA ASP A 162 -10.02 -13.74 13.44
C ASP A 162 -10.20 -12.25 13.09
N TRP A 163 -9.48 -11.78 12.06
CA TRP A 163 -9.49 -10.38 11.68
C TRP A 163 -10.79 -9.97 10.99
N GLU A 164 -11.41 -10.89 10.25
CA GLU A 164 -12.71 -10.68 9.61
C GLU A 164 -13.78 -10.38 10.69
N GLU A 165 -13.92 -11.24 11.70
CA GLU A 165 -14.85 -11.03 12.80
C GLU A 165 -14.50 -9.77 13.61
N ARG A 166 -13.21 -9.49 13.81
CA ARG A 166 -12.77 -8.33 14.58
C ARG A 166 -13.07 -7.01 13.87
N LEU A 167 -12.76 -6.90 12.58
CA LEU A 167 -12.92 -5.67 11.81
C LEU A 167 -14.38 -5.42 11.41
N ASN A 168 -15.11 -6.47 11.03
CA ASN A 168 -16.51 -6.38 10.60
C ASN A 168 -17.53 -6.69 11.72
N GLY A 169 -17.06 -6.98 12.94
CA GLY A 169 -17.91 -7.15 14.11
C GLY A 169 -18.65 -5.87 14.52
N PRO A 170 -19.62 -5.94 15.44
CA PRO A 170 -20.46 -4.80 15.82
C PRO A 170 -19.69 -3.60 16.39
N ASP A 171 -18.55 -3.87 17.03
CA ASP A 171 -17.64 -2.86 17.58
C ASP A 171 -16.34 -2.72 16.75
N GLY A 172 -16.31 -3.34 15.57
CA GLY A 172 -15.13 -3.41 14.72
C GLY A 172 -14.88 -2.12 13.95
N TYR A 173 -13.61 -1.88 13.61
CA TYR A 173 -13.19 -0.68 12.88
C TYR A 173 -13.96 -0.44 11.58
N LEU A 174 -14.19 -1.46 10.75
CA LEU A 174 -14.91 -1.29 9.49
C LEU A 174 -16.38 -0.95 9.73
N THR A 175 -17.05 -1.63 10.67
CA THR A 175 -18.45 -1.33 11.04
C THR A 175 -18.60 0.10 11.54
N MET A 176 -17.75 0.52 12.49
CA MET A 176 -17.76 1.89 13.00
C MET A 176 -17.52 2.92 11.90
N ARG A 177 -16.65 2.61 10.93
CA ARG A 177 -16.34 3.50 9.82
C ARG A 177 -17.51 3.61 8.85
N THR A 178 -18.11 2.49 8.45
CA THR A 178 -19.24 2.47 7.51
C THR A 178 -20.52 3.03 8.10
N ASP A 179 -20.72 2.93 9.42
CA ASP A 179 -21.89 3.51 10.10
C ASP A 179 -21.90 5.04 10.10
N ASN A 180 -20.74 5.68 9.91
CA ASN A 180 -20.56 7.12 10.00
C ASN A 180 -20.17 7.78 8.66
N ALA A 181 -20.18 7.04 7.55
CA ALA A 181 -19.72 7.52 6.25
C ALA A 181 -20.70 7.17 5.13
N ASP A 182 -20.76 8.01 4.10
CA ASP A 182 -21.50 7.69 2.87
C ASP A 182 -20.65 6.72 2.03
N VAL A 183 -20.93 5.43 2.17
CA VAL A 183 -20.23 4.36 1.43
C VAL A 183 -20.70 4.33 -0.03
N VAL A 184 -19.77 4.58 -0.95
CA VAL A 184 -20.02 4.55 -2.40
C VAL A 184 -19.73 3.16 -2.98
N GLU A 185 -18.64 2.55 -2.52
CA GLU A 185 -18.23 1.21 -2.96
C GLU A 185 -17.58 0.46 -1.80
N GLN A 186 -17.86 -0.84 -1.71
CA GLN A 186 -17.16 -1.77 -0.83
C GLN A 186 -16.96 -3.08 -1.59
N ARG A 187 -15.73 -3.62 -1.55
CA ARG A 187 -15.38 -4.89 -2.22
C ARG A 187 -14.23 -5.60 -1.52
N ASP A 188 -14.14 -6.90 -1.77
CA ASP A 188 -13.00 -7.71 -1.34
C ASP A 188 -11.75 -7.32 -2.13
N VAL A 189 -10.59 -7.46 -1.51
CA VAL A 189 -9.30 -7.20 -2.16
C VAL A 189 -8.78 -8.47 -2.81
N ASP A 190 -8.49 -8.42 -4.12
CA ASP A 190 -7.96 -9.58 -4.84
C ASP A 190 -6.63 -10.08 -4.22
N GLY A 191 -6.52 -11.40 -4.11
CA GLY A 191 -5.29 -12.08 -3.65
C GLY A 191 -5.02 -11.98 -2.14
N SER A 192 -5.92 -11.47 -1.31
CA SER A 192 -5.79 -11.61 0.15
C SER A 192 -7.13 -11.56 0.85
N GLU A 193 -7.12 -11.88 2.14
CA GLU A 193 -8.17 -11.38 3.02
C GLU A 193 -7.98 -9.86 3.14
N GLY A 194 -9.06 -9.10 2.93
CA GLY A 194 -8.98 -7.66 2.80
C GLY A 194 -10.26 -7.03 2.29
N THR A 195 -10.44 -5.74 2.59
CA THR A 195 -11.56 -4.93 2.12
C THR A 195 -11.04 -3.62 1.54
N GLU A 196 -11.55 -3.29 0.36
CA GLU A 196 -11.50 -1.93 -0.18
C GLU A 196 -12.84 -1.24 0.07
N LEU A 197 -12.77 0.00 0.56
CA LEU A 197 -13.90 0.83 0.90
C LEU A 197 -13.67 2.24 0.32
N ILE A 198 -14.63 2.72 -0.47
CA ILE A 198 -14.66 4.09 -0.99
C ILE A 198 -15.80 4.82 -0.29
N THR A 199 -15.48 5.90 0.40
CA THR A 199 -16.44 6.74 1.11
C THR A 199 -16.35 8.18 0.64
N GLU A 200 -17.48 8.87 0.59
CA GLU A 200 -17.54 10.30 0.32
C GLU A 200 -18.03 11.06 1.55
N ASP A 201 -17.54 12.27 1.74
CA ASP A 201 -18.08 13.22 2.71
C ASP A 201 -17.98 14.65 2.13
N SER A 202 -18.32 15.67 2.94
CA SER A 202 -18.29 17.06 2.50
C SER A 202 -16.88 17.63 2.25
N PHE A 203 -15.83 16.88 2.57
CA PHE A 203 -14.42 17.24 2.41
C PHE A 203 -13.73 16.46 1.29
N GLY A 204 -14.44 15.54 0.61
CA GLY A 204 -13.95 14.84 -0.55
C GLY A 204 -14.18 13.33 -0.51
N THR A 205 -13.31 12.58 -1.16
CA THR A 205 -13.39 11.11 -1.26
C THR A 205 -12.25 10.44 -0.52
N ARG A 206 -12.55 9.35 0.19
CA ARG A 206 -11.54 8.49 0.80
C ARG A 206 -11.54 7.13 0.14
N VAL A 207 -10.35 6.61 -0.12
CA VAL A 207 -10.12 5.24 -0.57
C VAL A 207 -9.36 4.53 0.52
N LEU A 208 -10.00 3.55 1.15
CA LEU A 208 -9.39 2.71 2.19
C LEU A 208 -9.20 1.30 1.63
N VAL A 209 -8.00 0.76 1.74
CA VAL A 209 -7.70 -0.66 1.53
C VAL A 209 -7.11 -1.22 2.80
N LEU A 210 -7.79 -2.22 3.36
CA LEU A 210 -7.29 -3.03 4.45
C LEU A 210 -6.89 -4.41 3.92
N ARG A 211 -5.76 -4.93 4.42
CA ARG A 211 -5.33 -6.31 4.22
C ARG A 211 -5.00 -6.93 5.57
N TRP A 212 -5.34 -8.20 5.74
CA TRP A 212 -5.04 -8.94 6.96
C TRP A 212 -4.75 -10.41 6.67
N ASP A 213 -4.21 -11.10 7.67
CA ASP A 213 -4.02 -12.54 7.73
C ASP A 213 -4.16 -12.94 9.20
N ASP A 214 -4.97 -13.95 9.50
CA ASP A 214 -5.27 -14.37 10.88
C ASP A 214 -4.04 -14.81 11.70
N SER A 215 -2.91 -15.09 11.05
CA SER A 215 -1.63 -15.40 11.71
C SER A 215 -0.78 -14.17 12.01
N ALA A 216 -1.09 -13.01 11.43
CA ALA A 216 -0.46 -11.73 11.72
C ALA A 216 -1.09 -11.08 12.95
N ASP A 217 -0.28 -10.33 13.71
CA ASP A 217 -0.71 -9.58 14.89
C ASP A 217 -1.22 -8.17 14.56
N HIS A 218 -1.07 -7.72 13.32
CA HIS A 218 -1.56 -6.46 12.78
C HIS A 218 -2.15 -6.63 11.38
N TYR A 219 -3.15 -5.81 11.05
CA TYR A 219 -3.58 -5.58 9.68
C TYR A 219 -2.78 -4.42 9.05
N PHE A 220 -2.70 -4.42 7.72
CA PHE A 220 -2.16 -3.32 6.93
C PHE A 220 -3.29 -2.39 6.49
N LYS A 221 -3.05 -1.08 6.57
CA LYS A 221 -3.94 -0.02 6.10
C LYS A 221 -3.24 0.83 5.05
N CYS A 222 -3.89 0.99 3.90
CA CYS A 222 -3.60 2.06 2.95
C CYS A 222 -4.85 2.94 2.81
N GLU A 223 -4.72 4.23 3.06
CA GLU A 223 -5.83 5.18 3.01
C GLU A 223 -5.43 6.42 2.21
N ALA A 224 -6.09 6.66 1.08
CA ALA A 224 -5.99 7.92 0.36
C ALA A 224 -7.14 8.83 0.78
N THR A 225 -6.83 10.09 1.09
CA THR A 225 -7.82 11.17 1.16
C THR A 225 -7.64 12.01 -0.10
N LEU A 226 -8.72 12.30 -0.80
CA LEU A 226 -8.75 13.10 -2.03
C LEU A 226 -9.71 14.26 -1.81
N ASP A 227 -9.27 15.47 -2.14
CA ASP A 227 -10.13 16.65 -2.11
C ASP A 227 -11.33 16.52 -3.08
N GLU A 228 -12.36 17.34 -2.92
CA GLU A 228 -13.59 17.27 -3.74
C GLU A 228 -13.32 17.53 -5.24
N ASP A 229 -12.26 18.27 -5.55
CA ASP A 229 -11.82 18.53 -6.92
C ASP A 229 -11.03 17.36 -7.54
N ASP A 230 -10.57 16.41 -6.72
CA ASP A 230 -9.65 15.33 -7.11
C ASP A 230 -10.32 13.94 -7.25
N VAL A 231 -11.66 13.89 -7.23
CA VAL A 231 -12.42 12.62 -7.31
C VAL A 231 -12.08 11.76 -8.55
N ALA A 232 -11.57 12.38 -9.61
CA ALA A 232 -11.11 11.67 -10.81
C ALA A 232 -9.88 10.76 -10.53
N LEU A 233 -9.16 10.99 -9.43
CA LEU A 233 -7.97 10.24 -9.02
C LEU A 233 -8.29 8.99 -8.20
N VAL A 234 -9.54 8.77 -7.79
CA VAL A 234 -9.99 7.63 -6.96
C VAL A 234 -9.46 6.29 -7.49
N GLN A 235 -9.51 6.07 -8.81
CA GLN A 235 -9.07 4.81 -9.40
C GLN A 235 -7.53 4.65 -9.37
N ALA A 236 -6.78 5.73 -9.50
CA ALA A 236 -5.32 5.70 -9.42
C ALA A 236 -4.87 5.36 -7.99
N PHE A 237 -5.44 6.02 -6.98
CA PHE A 237 -5.12 5.75 -5.57
C PHE A 237 -5.64 4.38 -5.10
N SER A 238 -6.81 3.93 -5.57
CA SER A 238 -7.29 2.56 -5.37
C SER A 238 -6.31 1.52 -5.91
N ALA A 239 -5.80 1.71 -7.12
CA ALA A 239 -4.81 0.82 -7.70
C ALA A 239 -3.48 0.86 -6.94
N ALA A 240 -3.03 2.04 -6.51
CA ALA A 240 -1.84 2.21 -5.69
C ALA A 240 -1.95 1.48 -4.34
N CYS A 241 -3.07 1.65 -3.63
CA CYS A 241 -3.31 0.97 -2.36
C CYS A 241 -3.42 -0.55 -2.51
N ARG A 242 -4.08 -1.04 -3.57
CA ARG A 242 -4.14 -2.47 -3.84
C ARG A 242 -2.78 -3.05 -4.23
N ALA A 243 -1.94 -2.31 -4.95
CA ALA A 243 -0.62 -2.79 -5.34
C ALA A 243 0.42 -2.73 -4.20
N SER A 244 0.13 -1.98 -3.13
CA SER A 244 0.99 -1.91 -1.95
C SER A 244 0.92 -3.23 -1.16
N THR A 245 2.09 -3.84 -0.91
CA THR A 245 2.19 -5.19 -0.33
C THR A 245 3.01 -5.18 0.96
N PRO A 246 2.40 -5.46 2.12
CA PRO A 246 3.12 -5.64 3.38
C PRO A 246 3.90 -6.97 3.37
N ASP A 247 5.13 -6.98 3.88
CA ASP A 247 5.99 -8.18 3.91
C ASP A 247 5.63 -9.18 5.02
N TRP A 248 4.84 -8.74 6.01
CA TRP A 248 4.44 -9.50 7.20
C TRP A 248 3.05 -10.16 7.09
N ILE A 249 2.32 -9.92 6.00
CA ILE A 249 1.03 -10.57 5.71
C ILE A 249 1.23 -11.46 4.48
N ARG A 250 0.76 -12.71 4.53
CA ARG A 250 0.75 -13.55 3.34
C ARG A 250 -0.37 -13.12 2.41
N VAL A 251 -0.02 -12.29 1.44
CA VAL A 251 -0.86 -12.06 0.26
C VAL A 251 -0.78 -13.34 -0.58
N GLY A 252 -1.92 -14.01 -0.78
CA GLY A 252 -2.05 -15.33 -1.41
C GLY A 252 -2.22 -15.31 -2.92
#